data_AF-A0A091HRI5-F1
#
_entry.id   AF-A0A091HRI5-F1
#
_cell.length_a   1.000
_cell.length_b   1.000
_cell.length_c   1.000
_cell.angle_alpha   90.00
_cell.angle_beta   90.00
_cell.angle_gamma   90.00
#
_symmetry.space_group_name_H-M   'P 1'
#
loop_
_entity.id
_entity.type
_entity.pdbx_description
1 polymer ?
#
loop_
_entity_poly.entity_id
_entity_poly.type
_entity_poly.pdbx_seq_one_letter_code
_entity_poly.pdbx_strand_id
1 'polypeptide(L)'
;LVVLGFPCNQFGYQENGTNEEILNTLKHVRPGNGFEPNFTLFQKCQVNGQDTHPVFAYLKAHLPAPADEGTHLMAEPRFLTWSPVRRSDISWNFEKFLVGPDGVPFKRY
;
A
#
# COMPACT_ATOMS: atom_id res chain seq x y z
N LEU A 1 -18.06 -4.96 -6.09
CA LEU A 1 -16.69 -4.46 -5.84
C LEU A 1 -16.29 -4.90 -4.45
N VAL A 2 -15.08 -5.42 -4.28
CA VAL A 2 -14.49 -5.75 -2.97
C VAL A 2 -13.30 -4.84 -2.77
N VAL A 3 -13.21 -4.20 -1.61
CA VAL A 3 -12.08 -3.34 -1.24
C VAL A 3 -11.23 -4.08 -0.21
N LEU A 4 -9.92 -4.03 -0.41
CA LEU A 4 -8.92 -4.69 0.42
C LEU A 4 -7.87 -3.65 0.83
N GLY A 5 -7.63 -3.49 2.13
CA GLY A 5 -6.60 -2.60 2.63
C GLY A 5 -5.44 -3.36 3.26
N PHE A 6 -4.22 -2.96 2.91
CA PHE A 6 -2.97 -3.51 3.43
C PHE A 6 -2.20 -2.41 4.13
N PRO A 7 -2.25 -2.35 5.47
CA PRO A 7 -1.44 -1.41 6.23
C PRO A 7 0.05 -1.60 5.93
N CYS A 8 0.79 -0.51 5.79
CA CYS A 8 2.23 -0.54 5.47
C CYS A 8 2.93 0.65 6.10
N ASN A 9 4.11 0.43 6.70
CA ASN A 9 4.86 1.48 7.39
C ASN A 9 6.09 2.00 6.62
N GLN A 10 6.26 1.64 5.35
CA GLN A 10 7.44 2.02 4.55
C GLN A 10 7.47 3.50 4.16
N PHE A 11 6.30 4.13 4.12
CA PHE A 11 6.12 5.47 3.56
C PHE A 11 6.05 6.51 4.67
N GLY A 12 7.20 7.10 4.99
CA GLY A 12 7.31 8.14 6.02
C GLY A 12 6.87 7.70 7.41
N TYR A 13 6.89 6.39 7.69
CA TYR A 13 6.48 5.79 8.97
C TYR A 13 5.07 6.22 9.42
N GLN A 14 4.11 6.26 8.49
CA GLN A 14 2.74 6.73 8.78
C GLN A 14 1.82 5.68 9.41
N GLU A 15 2.28 4.45 9.60
CA GLU A 15 1.55 3.30 10.17
C GLU A 15 2.38 2.62 11.28
N ASN A 16 2.81 3.41 12.26
CA ASN A 16 3.71 2.97 13.33
C ASN A 16 3.07 1.97 14.31
N GLY A 17 1.76 2.07 14.53
CA GLY A 17 1.04 1.23 15.47
C GLY A 17 1.09 -0.26 15.13
N THR A 18 0.85 -1.12 16.11
CA THR A 18 0.73 -2.57 15.89
C THR A 18 -0.58 -2.93 15.18
N ASN A 19 -0.72 -4.18 14.73
CA ASN A 19 -1.96 -4.62 14.08
C ASN A 19 -3.20 -4.40 14.95
N GLU A 20 -3.04 -4.54 16.27
CA GLU A 20 -4.08 -4.38 17.29
C GLU A 20 -4.47 -2.90 17.51
N GLU A 21 -3.58 -1.96 17.16
CA GLU A 21 -3.77 -0.52 17.39
C GLU A 21 -4.40 0.20 16.18
N ILE A 22 -4.32 -0.39 14.98
CA ILE A 22 -4.77 0.26 13.73
C ILE A 22 -6.25 0.63 13.79
N LEU A 23 -7.13 -0.29 14.19
CA LEU A 23 -8.57 -0.01 14.26
C LEU A 23 -8.89 1.06 15.31
N ASN A 24 -8.19 1.06 16.45
CA ASN A 24 -8.35 2.09 17.48
C ASN A 24 -7.92 3.46 16.95
N THR A 25 -6.83 3.51 16.17
CA THR A 25 -6.32 4.75 15.57
C THR A 25 -7.32 5.31 14.56
N LEU A 26 -7.87 4.46 13.69
CA LEU A 26 -8.90 4.84 12.73
C LEU A 26 -10.17 5.36 13.43
N LYS A 27 -10.60 4.68 14.49
CA LYS A 27 -11.83 4.99 15.23
C LYS A 27 -11.73 6.24 16.09
N HIS A 28 -10.58 6.48 16.71
CA HIS A 28 -10.43 7.48 17.77
C HIS A 28 -9.50 8.64 17.43
N VAL A 29 -8.57 8.48 16.48
CA VAL A 29 -7.55 9.50 16.18
C VAL A 29 -7.77 10.11 14.81
N ARG A 30 -7.61 9.31 13.75
CA ARG A 30 -7.81 9.77 12.37
C ARG A 30 -8.20 8.58 11.49
N PRO A 31 -9.36 8.59 10.82
CA PRO A 31 -10.33 9.70 10.72
C PRO A 31 -10.98 10.13 12.03
N GLY A 32 -11.03 9.26 13.05
CA GLY A 32 -11.66 9.55 14.32
C GLY A 32 -13.19 9.48 14.24
N ASN A 33 -13.88 10.08 15.22
CA ASN A 33 -15.35 10.19 15.26
C ASN A 33 -16.11 8.86 15.13
N GLY A 34 -15.54 7.76 15.62
CA GLY A 34 -16.18 6.45 15.55
C GLY A 34 -16.12 5.81 14.16
N PHE A 35 -15.24 6.29 13.27
CA PHE A 35 -15.06 5.69 11.96
C PHE A 35 -14.64 4.23 12.06
N GLU A 36 -15.32 3.37 11.31
CA GLU A 36 -14.98 1.95 11.19
C GLU A 36 -14.92 1.60 9.69
N PRO A 37 -13.83 0.99 9.22
CA PRO A 37 -13.74 0.55 7.83
C PRO A 37 -14.79 -0.55 7.58
N ASN A 38 -15.57 -0.41 6.51
CA ASN A 38 -16.56 -1.40 6.07
C ASN A 38 -15.97 -2.40 5.06
N PHE A 39 -14.65 -2.52 5.02
CA PHE A 39 -13.89 -3.36 4.11
C PHE A 39 -12.77 -4.09 4.86
N THR A 40 -12.24 -5.15 4.25
CA THR A 40 -11.23 -5.98 4.91
C THR A 40 -9.89 -5.26 5.02
N LEU A 41 -9.37 -5.18 6.23
CA LEU A 41 -7.98 -4.85 6.51
C LEU A 41 -7.21 -6.13 6.83
N PHE A 42 -6.06 -6.29 6.18
CA PHE A 42 -5.11 -7.35 6.49
C PHE A 42 -4.12 -6.92 7.57
N GLN A 43 -3.26 -7.85 7.99
CA GLN A 43 -2.10 -7.51 8.82
C GLN A 43 -1.14 -6.60 8.05
N LYS A 44 -0.43 -5.77 8.81
CA LYS A 44 0.63 -4.89 8.32
C LYS A 44 1.70 -5.71 7.61
N CYS A 45 2.11 -5.27 6.42
CA CYS A 45 3.14 -5.96 5.63
C CYS A 45 4.03 -4.96 4.87
N GLN A 46 5.11 -5.47 4.28
CA GLN A 46 5.98 -4.70 3.39
C GLN A 46 5.46 -4.85 1.95
N VAL A 47 5.43 -3.74 1.20
CA VAL A 47 5.00 -3.72 -0.21
C VAL A 47 6.18 -3.52 -1.17
N ASN A 48 7.33 -3.11 -0.65
CA ASN A 48 8.59 -2.91 -1.36
C ASN A 48 9.77 -3.58 -0.66
N GLY A 49 10.90 -3.71 -1.37
CA GLY A 49 12.13 -4.30 -0.85
C GLY A 49 12.14 -5.83 -0.78
N GLN A 50 13.14 -6.37 -0.07
CA GLN A 50 13.45 -7.79 0.01
C GLN A 50 12.28 -8.62 0.58
N ASP A 51 11.60 -8.07 1.59
CA ASP A 51 10.50 -8.74 2.31
C ASP A 51 9.11 -8.39 1.74
N THR A 52 9.05 -7.94 0.48
CA THR A 52 7.79 -7.59 -0.19
C THR A 52 6.80 -8.75 -0.12
N HIS A 53 5.58 -8.49 0.36
CA HIS A 53 4.51 -9.48 0.39
C HIS A 53 4.19 -9.99 -1.04
N PRO A 54 3.98 -11.30 -1.25
CA PRO A 54 3.86 -11.89 -2.59
C PRO A 54 2.78 -11.25 -3.47
N VAL A 55 1.66 -10.81 -2.89
CA VAL A 55 0.60 -10.10 -3.63
C VAL A 55 1.14 -8.82 -4.28
N PHE A 56 1.92 -8.01 -3.57
CA PHE A 56 2.49 -6.78 -4.12
C PHE A 56 3.63 -7.06 -5.10
N ALA A 57 4.43 -8.11 -4.88
CA ALA A 57 5.41 -8.55 -5.86
C ALA A 57 4.73 -8.91 -7.20
N TYR A 58 3.62 -9.67 -7.14
CA TYR A 58 2.82 -10.03 -8.31
C TYR A 58 2.19 -8.80 -8.99
N LEU A 59 1.54 -7.93 -8.23
CA LEU A 59 0.87 -6.74 -8.76
C LEU A 59 1.86 -5.76 -9.43
N LYS A 60 2.99 -5.47 -8.79
CA LYS A 60 4.04 -4.61 -9.36
C LYS A 60 4.71 -5.20 -10.60
N ALA A 61 4.76 -6.53 -10.72
CA ALA A 61 5.29 -7.18 -11.92
C ALA A 61 4.35 -7.06 -13.13
N HIS A 62 3.02 -7.12 -12.90
CA HIS A 62 2.01 -7.00 -13.96
C HIS A 62 1.70 -5.55 -14.33
N LEU A 63 1.77 -4.65 -13.35
CA LEU A 63 1.48 -3.23 -13.49
C LEU A 63 2.68 -2.44 -12.94
N PRO A 64 3.74 -2.25 -13.74
CA PRO A 64 5.01 -1.72 -13.26
C PRO A 64 4.98 -0.22 -12.93
N ALA A 65 3.97 0.53 -13.38
CA ALA A 65 3.83 1.95 -13.07
C ALA A 65 2.34 2.35 -13.01
N PRO A 66 1.98 3.38 -12.22
CA PRO A 66 0.64 3.99 -12.26
C PRO A 66 0.29 4.52 -13.65
N ALA A 67 -0.98 4.43 -14.01
CA ALA A 67 -1.48 4.88 -15.32
C ALA A 67 -1.61 6.40 -15.42
N ASP A 68 -1.77 7.08 -14.28
CA ASP A 68 -1.90 8.53 -14.13
C ASP A 68 -0.55 9.21 -13.83
N GLU A 69 0.39 8.52 -13.17
CA GLU A 69 1.72 9.06 -12.88
C GLU A 69 2.84 7.99 -13.03
N GLY A 70 3.27 7.76 -14.27
CA GLY A 70 4.16 6.63 -14.60
C GLY A 70 5.67 6.81 -14.34
N THR A 71 6.12 8.01 -13.94
CA THR A 71 7.56 8.34 -13.85
C THR A 71 8.04 8.74 -12.47
N HIS A 72 7.14 9.15 -11.58
CA HIS A 72 7.50 9.64 -10.26
C HIS A 72 7.52 8.49 -9.24
N LEU A 73 8.67 8.30 -8.58
CA LEU A 73 8.79 7.32 -7.49
C LEU A 73 8.83 8.00 -6.12
N MET A 74 9.71 9.00 -5.94
CA MET A 74 9.87 9.70 -4.67
C MET A 74 10.56 11.04 -4.92
N ALA A 75 9.99 12.13 -4.40
CA ALA A 75 10.60 13.45 -4.49
C ALA A 75 11.83 13.58 -3.58
N GLU A 76 11.77 12.99 -2.38
CA GLU A 76 12.78 13.10 -1.34
C GLU A 76 13.45 11.74 -1.09
N PRO A 77 14.68 11.50 -1.58
CA PRO A 77 15.33 10.18 -1.54
C PRO A 77 15.47 9.60 -0.13
N ARG A 78 15.50 10.46 0.90
CA ARG A 78 15.54 10.05 2.32
C ARG A 78 14.37 9.18 2.77
N PHE A 79 13.25 9.19 2.04
CA PHE A 79 12.11 8.32 2.32
C PHE A 79 12.23 6.92 1.69
N LEU A 80 13.22 6.68 0.84
CA LEU A 80 13.52 5.35 0.31
C LEU A 80 14.35 4.56 1.34
N THR A 81 13.66 3.91 2.27
CA THR A 81 14.28 3.18 3.39
C THR A 81 14.34 1.66 3.18
N TRP A 82 13.77 1.15 2.09
CA TRP A 82 13.78 -0.27 1.73
C TRP A 82 14.90 -0.61 0.76
N SER A 83 15.23 -1.90 0.69
CA SER A 83 16.22 -2.44 -0.25
C SER A 83 15.79 -3.83 -0.72
N PRO A 84 16.00 -4.22 -2.00
CA PRO A 84 16.46 -3.35 -3.08
C PRO A 84 15.36 -2.37 -3.53
N VAL A 85 15.76 -1.21 -4.04
CA VAL A 85 14.84 -0.27 -4.70
C VAL A 85 14.66 -0.67 -6.17
N ARG A 86 13.43 -0.68 -6.66
CA ARG A 86 13.06 -1.03 -8.04
C ARG A 86 12.25 0.07 -8.68
N ARG A 87 12.34 0.20 -10.01
CA ARG A 87 11.54 1.16 -10.79
C ARG A 87 10.04 0.96 -10.64
N SER A 88 9.61 -0.27 -10.35
CA SER A 88 8.21 -0.62 -10.20
C SER A 88 7.67 -0.48 -8.78
N ASP A 89 8.50 -0.04 -7.82
CA ASP A 89 8.09 0.08 -6.43
C ASP A 89 6.89 1.00 -6.25
N ILE A 90 6.11 0.74 -5.20
CA ILE A 90 5.02 1.63 -4.78
C ILE A 90 5.64 2.91 -4.25
N SER A 91 5.13 4.06 -4.69
CA SER A 91 5.72 5.36 -4.43
C SER A 91 5.35 5.90 -3.05
N TRP A 92 4.09 5.71 -2.65
CA TRP A 92 3.57 6.25 -1.39
C TRP A 92 2.35 5.48 -0.86
N ASN A 93 1.84 5.94 0.29
CA ASN A 93 0.57 5.48 0.85
C ASN A 93 -0.59 5.69 -0.15
N PHE A 94 -1.58 4.80 -0.07
CA PHE A 94 -2.80 4.84 -0.86
C PHE A 94 -2.62 4.68 -2.38
N GLU A 95 -1.59 3.98 -2.84
CA GLU A 95 -1.57 3.47 -4.22
C GLU A 95 -2.61 2.34 -4.40
N LYS A 96 -3.22 2.23 -5.58
CA LYS A 96 -4.38 1.38 -5.85
C LYS A 96 -4.12 0.43 -7.03
N PHE A 97 -4.60 -0.79 -6.87
CA PHE A 97 -4.61 -1.80 -7.94
C PHE A 97 -6.05 -2.26 -8.16
N LEU A 98 -6.52 -2.14 -9.40
CA LEU A 98 -7.79 -2.69 -9.85
C LEU A 98 -7.54 -4.08 -10.43
N VAL A 99 -8.25 -5.07 -9.91
CA VAL A 99 -8.16 -6.48 -10.35
C VAL A 99 -9.51 -6.90 -10.91
N GLY A 100 -9.49 -7.58 -12.06
CA GLY A 100 -10.68 -8.12 -12.71
C GLY A 100 -11.34 -9.25 -11.93
N PRO A 101 -12.60 -9.60 -12.24
CA PRO A 101 -13.29 -10.73 -11.62
C PRO A 101 -12.64 -12.10 -11.91
N ASP A 102 -11.78 -12.17 -12.91
CA ASP A 102 -10.93 -13.31 -13.27
C ASP A 102 -9.61 -13.37 -12.46
N GLY A 103 -9.37 -12.39 -11.58
CA GLY A 103 -8.16 -12.28 -10.79
C GLY A 103 -6.98 -11.63 -11.51
N VAL A 104 -7.17 -11.12 -12.74
CA VAL A 104 -6.09 -10.52 -13.53
C VAL A 104 -5.94 -9.03 -13.15
N PRO A 105 -4.72 -8.53 -12.86
CA PRO A 105 -4.49 -7.11 -12.63
C PRO A 105 -4.86 -6.28 -13.87
N PHE A 106 -5.74 -5.31 -13.71
CA PHE A 106 -6.28 -4.50 -14.80
C PHE A 106 -5.64 -3.11 -14.87
N LYS A 107 -5.52 -2.40 -13.74
CA LYS A 107 -4.97 -1.03 -13.73
C LYS A 107 -4.39 -0.61 -12.38
N ARG A 108 -3.37 0.24 -12.41
CA ARG A 108 -2.65 0.79 -11.25
C ARG A 108 -2.79 2.32 -11.24
N TYR A 109 -2.96 2.90 -10.06
CA TYR A 109 -3.16 4.33 -9.81
C TYR A 109 -2.46 4.75 -8.53
#